data_AF-A0A2V7MMI3-F1
#
_entry.id   AF-A0A2V7MMI3-F1
#
_cell.length_a   1.000
_cell.length_b   1.000
_cell.length_c   1.000
_cell.angle_alpha   90.00
_cell.angle_beta   90.00
_cell.angle_gamma   90.00
#
_symmetry.space_group_name_H-M   'P 1'
#
loop_
_entity.id
_entity.type
_entity.pdbx_description
1 polymer ?
#
loop_
_entity_poly.entity_id
_entity_poly.type
_entity_poly.pdbx_seq_one_letter_code
_entity_poly.pdbx_strand_id
1 'polypeptide(L)'
;MRLADLVATSQQVARTSGRLEKIGLLAALLARVELAEIEIATAFLCGVVRQPKLGVGYASVRAALPESAAESATLELSAVDRAFEQIARLAGKGSADARMRLLRELLLSATRDEQRFLTSLVIGEVRQGALEGLVLEAVAQAARVPSETVRRAAMAAGDLPSVARVALAEGAAGLSRFSVRLFRPVLPMLAQTADDAADAVARLGRAALEFKLDGARVQLHKRDDEVKVYSRSLKDVTAAVPELVEWARTLPARELILDGEVIALRADGTPLPFQTTMRRFGRRLDVDRLRRELPLTPFFFDLLYLDGQPLLAEPEERRFAALSEVTSGGLLVPRTVTALADGAQAFLDQALAHGHEGIMAKALDAPYEAGGRGQRWLKVKPAHTLDLVVLAAEWGHGRRQGWLSNLHLGARDPETGGFVMLGKTFKGMTDEMLAWQTKRLLEVEIGRDAHTVHVRPELVVEVAFNDVQASSHYAGGLALRFARVKRYRTDKTAAQADTVATVRRILHRSHDPAAAD
;
A
#
# COMPACT_ATOMS: atom_id res chain seq x y z
N MET A 1 11.36 -21.45 24.23
CA MET A 1 11.09 -20.10 24.81
C MET A 1 9.63 -20.06 25.20
N ARG A 2 9.32 -19.44 26.34
CA ARG A 2 7.94 -19.32 26.80
C ARG A 2 7.16 -18.36 25.90
N LEU A 3 5.90 -18.68 25.64
CA LEU A 3 4.96 -17.80 24.95
C LEU A 3 4.86 -16.44 25.67
N ALA A 4 4.89 -16.45 26.99
CA ALA A 4 4.88 -15.24 27.83
C ALA A 4 5.91 -14.19 27.43
N ASP A 5 7.13 -14.59 27.04
CA ASP A 5 8.19 -13.66 26.65
C ASP A 5 7.84 -12.90 25.37
N LEU A 6 7.24 -13.62 24.40
CA LEU A 6 6.72 -13.05 23.16
C LEU A 6 5.53 -12.14 23.44
N VAL A 7 4.59 -12.56 24.29
CA VAL A 7 3.40 -11.77 24.66
C VAL A 7 3.79 -10.49 25.38
N ALA A 8 4.73 -10.54 26.32
CA ALA A 8 5.24 -9.37 27.02
C ALA A 8 5.87 -8.37 26.03
N THR A 9 6.68 -8.86 25.09
CA THR A 9 7.28 -8.02 24.03
C THR A 9 6.19 -7.40 23.15
N SER A 10 5.20 -8.18 22.72
CA SER A 10 4.06 -7.72 21.91
C SER A 10 3.31 -6.56 22.59
N GLN A 11 3.04 -6.69 23.89
CA GLN A 11 2.40 -5.63 24.67
C GLN A 11 3.27 -4.38 24.81
N GLN A 12 4.58 -4.54 25.00
CA GLN A 12 5.51 -3.41 25.10
C GLN A 12 5.56 -2.64 23.76
N VAL A 13 5.62 -3.35 22.64
CA VAL A 13 5.57 -2.77 21.28
C VAL A 13 4.26 -2.01 21.05
N ALA A 14 3.13 -2.52 21.56
CA ALA A 14 1.83 -1.86 21.47
C ALA A 14 1.78 -0.52 22.22
N ARG A 15 2.45 -0.42 23.37
CA ARG A 15 2.52 0.80 24.20
C ARG A 15 3.56 1.81 23.69
N THR A 16 4.53 1.35 22.92
CA THR A 16 5.61 2.19 22.38
C THR A 16 5.09 3.06 21.22
N SER A 17 5.53 4.32 21.12
CA SER A 17 5.18 5.22 20.02
C SER A 17 6.28 5.28 18.95
N GLY A 18 7.56 5.21 19.35
CA GLY A 18 8.73 5.32 18.47
C GLY A 18 8.94 4.11 17.58
N ARG A 19 9.02 4.30 16.25
CA ARG A 19 9.28 3.22 15.28
C ARG A 19 10.59 2.48 15.57
N LEU A 20 11.68 3.20 15.82
CA LEU A 20 13.00 2.60 16.06
C LEU A 20 13.02 1.79 17.36
N GLU A 21 12.37 2.29 18.41
CA GLU A 21 12.26 1.59 19.68
C GLU A 21 11.47 0.28 19.54
N LYS A 22 10.37 0.28 18.78
CA LYS A 22 9.63 -0.96 18.44
C LYS A 22 10.51 -1.98 17.74
N ILE A 23 11.29 -1.54 16.75
CA ILE A 23 12.22 -2.42 16.02
C ILE A 23 13.24 -3.00 16.99
N GLY A 24 13.79 -2.19 17.91
CA GLY A 24 14.72 -2.64 18.94
C GLY A 24 14.15 -3.71 19.87
N LEU A 25 12.91 -3.54 20.35
CA LEU A 25 12.24 -4.53 21.21
C LEU A 25 12.04 -5.87 20.51
N LEU A 26 11.57 -5.83 19.26
CA LEU A 26 11.37 -7.04 18.45
C LEU A 26 12.69 -7.72 18.13
N ALA A 27 13.73 -6.97 17.79
CA ALA A 27 15.06 -7.49 17.48
C ALA A 27 15.69 -8.16 18.72
N ALA A 28 15.54 -7.56 19.90
CA ALA A 28 16.03 -8.10 21.16
C ALA A 28 15.30 -9.39 21.58
N LEU A 29 14.02 -9.54 21.23
CA LEU A 29 13.32 -10.81 21.38
C LEU A 29 13.89 -11.85 20.41
N LEU A 30 13.89 -11.55 19.10
CA LEU A 30 14.34 -12.48 18.05
C LEU A 30 15.78 -12.98 18.27
N ALA A 31 16.68 -12.14 18.77
CA ALA A 31 18.06 -12.51 19.07
C ALA A 31 18.21 -13.54 20.21
N ARG A 32 17.16 -13.75 21.02
CA ARG A 32 17.14 -14.72 22.13
C ARG A 32 16.29 -15.96 21.82
N VAL A 33 15.63 -16.00 20.66
CA VAL A 33 14.82 -17.15 20.24
C VAL A 33 15.75 -18.25 19.72
N GLU A 34 15.53 -19.47 20.20
CA GLU A 34 16.24 -20.65 19.70
C GLU A 34 16.01 -20.84 18.19
N LEU A 35 17.03 -21.31 17.47
CA LEU A 35 16.98 -21.38 16.00
C LEU A 35 15.78 -22.16 15.45
N ALA A 36 15.39 -23.23 16.16
CA ALA A 36 14.24 -24.07 15.81
C ALA A 36 12.87 -23.36 15.99
N GLU A 37 12.82 -22.28 16.78
CA GLU A 37 11.59 -21.54 17.10
C GLU A 37 11.47 -20.21 16.36
N ILE A 38 12.49 -19.77 15.61
CA ILE A 38 12.51 -18.47 14.92
C ILE A 38 11.34 -18.32 13.94
N GLU A 39 11.03 -19.36 13.17
CA GLU A 39 9.92 -19.30 12.22
C GLU A 39 8.58 -19.12 12.95
N ILE A 40 8.42 -19.75 14.12
CA ILE A 40 7.20 -19.64 14.94
C ILE A 40 7.10 -18.23 15.52
N ALA A 41 8.17 -17.74 16.15
CA ALA A 41 8.21 -16.41 16.74
C ALA A 41 7.94 -15.32 15.68
N THR A 42 8.58 -15.43 14.52
CA THR A 42 8.41 -14.47 13.43
C THR A 42 6.97 -14.46 12.91
N ALA A 43 6.37 -15.64 12.70
CA ALA A 43 4.98 -15.74 12.27
C ALA A 43 4.02 -15.10 13.29
N PHE A 44 4.19 -15.42 14.57
CA PHE A 44 3.30 -14.93 15.63
C PHE A 44 3.45 -13.41 15.82
N LEU A 45 4.66 -12.87 15.71
CA LEU A 45 4.91 -11.43 15.68
C LEU A 45 4.34 -10.76 14.42
N CYS A 46 4.21 -11.47 13.29
CA CYS A 46 3.48 -10.97 12.14
C CYS A 46 1.96 -11.07 12.29
N GLY A 47 1.46 -11.64 13.41
CA GLY A 47 0.04 -11.82 13.69
C GLY A 47 -0.59 -12.96 12.89
N VAL A 48 0.21 -13.92 12.41
CA VAL A 48 -0.25 -15.08 11.64
C VAL A 48 0.22 -16.38 12.27
N VAL A 49 -0.57 -17.43 12.11
CA VAL A 49 -0.15 -18.80 12.42
C VAL A 49 0.57 -19.41 11.21
N ARG A 50 1.44 -20.39 11.43
CA ARG A 50 2.17 -21.05 10.33
C ARG A 50 1.29 -22.00 9.52
N GLN A 51 0.23 -22.49 10.14
CA GLN A 51 -0.70 -23.43 9.52
C GLN A 51 -1.61 -22.70 8.51
N PRO A 52 -1.78 -23.19 7.26
CA PRO A 52 -2.58 -22.50 6.24
C PRO A 52 -4.04 -22.27 6.64
N LYS A 53 -4.62 -23.18 7.44
CA LYS A 53 -6.00 -23.06 7.94
C LYS A 53 -6.18 -23.88 9.21
N LEU A 54 -6.55 -23.23 10.30
CA LEU A 54 -6.93 -23.92 11.54
C LEU A 54 -8.36 -24.48 11.51
N GLY A 55 -9.22 -23.93 10.65
CA GLY A 55 -10.64 -24.32 10.62
C GLY A 55 -11.41 -23.86 11.86
N VAL A 56 -10.91 -22.83 12.55
CA VAL A 56 -11.53 -22.21 13.72
C VAL A 56 -11.91 -20.78 13.35
N GLY A 57 -13.19 -20.44 13.51
CA GLY A 57 -13.69 -19.06 13.30
C GLY A 57 -13.82 -18.30 14.61
N TYR A 58 -14.12 -17.00 14.51
CA TYR A 58 -14.32 -16.11 15.67
C TYR A 58 -15.30 -16.67 16.71
N ALA A 59 -16.43 -17.21 16.28
CA ALA A 59 -17.42 -17.81 17.17
C ALA A 59 -16.85 -19.01 17.95
N SER A 60 -16.02 -19.84 17.31
CA SER A 60 -15.39 -20.99 17.93
C SER A 60 -14.34 -20.57 18.96
N VAL A 61 -13.53 -19.56 18.64
CA VAL A 61 -12.54 -18.99 19.59
C VAL A 61 -13.25 -18.46 20.83
N ARG A 62 -14.34 -17.71 20.66
CA ARG A 62 -15.12 -17.17 21.78
C ARG A 62 -15.74 -18.27 22.64
N ALA A 63 -16.24 -19.34 22.02
CA ALA A 63 -16.81 -20.48 22.75
C ALA A 63 -15.75 -21.34 23.47
N ALA A 64 -14.52 -21.37 22.95
CA ALA A 64 -13.41 -22.10 23.57
C ALA A 64 -12.76 -21.35 24.73
N LEU A 65 -13.00 -20.04 24.86
CA LEU A 65 -12.38 -19.21 25.89
C LEU A 65 -12.89 -19.60 27.29
N PRO A 66 -12.02 -20.10 28.18
CA PRO A 66 -12.42 -20.45 29.54
C PRO A 66 -12.67 -19.20 30.40
N GLU A 67 -13.46 -19.37 31.47
CA GLU A 67 -13.73 -18.31 32.45
C GLU A 67 -12.51 -18.00 33.33
N SER A 68 -11.71 -19.04 33.61
CA SER A 68 -10.47 -18.97 34.36
C SER A 68 -9.24 -19.01 33.44
N ALA A 69 -8.10 -18.57 33.95
CA ALA A 69 -6.81 -18.62 33.27
C ALA A 69 -5.76 -19.22 34.20
N ALA A 70 -4.67 -19.74 33.64
CA ALA A 70 -3.55 -20.23 34.43
C ALA A 70 -2.91 -19.08 35.22
N GLU A 71 -2.49 -19.35 36.46
CA GLU A 71 -1.83 -18.37 37.33
C GLU A 71 -0.37 -18.11 36.94
N SER A 72 0.28 -19.12 36.34
CA SER A 72 1.69 -19.04 35.93
C SER A 72 1.84 -19.41 34.46
N ALA A 73 2.76 -18.71 33.79
CA ALA A 73 3.03 -18.94 32.38
C ALA A 73 3.94 -20.15 32.18
N THR A 74 3.39 -21.20 31.58
CA THR A 74 4.08 -22.49 31.34
C THR A 74 4.09 -22.92 29.87
N LEU A 75 3.37 -22.20 28.99
CA LEU A 75 3.30 -22.54 27.58
C LEU A 75 4.61 -22.21 26.87
N GLU A 76 5.20 -23.22 26.23
CA GLU A 76 6.32 -23.04 25.30
C GLU A 76 5.80 -22.71 23.89
N LEU A 77 6.53 -21.87 23.17
CA LEU A 77 6.16 -21.41 21.83
C LEU A 77 6.00 -22.59 20.85
N SER A 78 6.93 -23.53 20.87
CA SER A 78 6.86 -24.79 20.10
C SER A 78 5.73 -25.73 20.53
N ALA A 79 5.27 -25.69 21.78
CA ALA A 79 4.12 -26.49 22.22
C ALA A 79 2.81 -25.92 21.65
N VAL A 80 2.67 -24.59 21.64
CA VAL A 80 1.53 -23.89 21.04
C VAL A 80 1.43 -24.18 19.54
N ASP A 81 2.54 -24.07 18.81
CA ASP A 81 2.56 -24.35 17.37
C ASP A 81 2.22 -25.82 17.05
N ARG A 82 2.71 -26.78 17.86
CA ARG A 82 2.30 -28.19 17.75
C ARG A 82 0.81 -28.39 17.99
N ALA A 83 0.22 -27.69 18.96
CA ALA A 83 -1.22 -27.75 19.20
C ALA A 83 -2.02 -27.19 18.00
N PHE A 84 -1.56 -26.09 17.41
CA PHE A 84 -2.15 -25.56 16.18
C PHE A 84 -2.02 -26.50 14.99
N GLU A 85 -0.88 -27.18 14.84
CA GLU A 85 -0.69 -28.22 13.82
C GLU A 85 -1.66 -29.39 14.01
N GLN A 86 -1.86 -29.85 15.24
CA GLN A 86 -2.85 -30.89 15.56
C GLN A 86 -4.27 -30.46 15.19
N ILE A 87 -4.66 -29.22 15.54
CA ILE A 87 -5.97 -28.64 15.21
C ILE A 87 -6.15 -28.56 13.68
N ALA A 88 -5.14 -28.11 12.95
CA ALA A 88 -5.19 -27.94 11.49
C ALA A 88 -5.37 -29.26 10.74
N ARG A 89 -4.76 -30.34 11.24
CA ARG A 89 -4.81 -31.68 10.61
C ARG A 89 -6.12 -32.42 10.83
N LEU A 90 -6.94 -32.00 11.79
CA LEU A 90 -8.25 -32.64 12.01
C LEU A 90 -9.13 -32.46 10.77
N ALA A 91 -9.80 -33.53 10.35
CA ALA A 91 -10.72 -33.53 9.21
C ALA A 91 -11.84 -34.57 9.42
N GLY A 92 -12.91 -34.49 8.63
CA GLY A 92 -14.04 -35.43 8.69
C GLY A 92 -15.05 -35.16 9.81
N LYS A 93 -15.95 -36.12 10.01
CA LYS A 93 -17.05 -36.06 11.00
C LYS A 93 -16.49 -35.95 12.42
N GLY A 94 -17.01 -35.04 13.22
CA GLY A 94 -16.53 -34.78 14.59
C GLY A 94 -15.28 -33.90 14.70
N SER A 95 -14.66 -33.50 13.58
CA SER A 95 -13.47 -32.64 13.60
C SER A 95 -13.72 -31.27 14.22
N ALA A 96 -14.93 -30.71 14.10
CA ALA A 96 -15.29 -29.44 14.72
C ALA A 96 -15.21 -29.49 16.25
N ASP A 97 -15.78 -30.52 16.86
CA ASP A 97 -15.78 -30.69 18.32
C ASP A 97 -14.37 -31.01 18.83
N ALA A 98 -13.61 -31.82 18.10
CA ALA A 98 -12.22 -32.12 18.43
C ALA A 98 -11.33 -30.87 18.39
N ARG A 99 -11.49 -30.00 17.38
CA ARG A 99 -10.78 -28.71 17.31
C ARG A 99 -11.15 -27.80 18.48
N MET A 100 -12.44 -27.74 18.82
CA MET A 100 -12.93 -26.96 19.96
C MET A 100 -12.30 -27.42 21.27
N ARG A 101 -12.26 -28.73 21.50
CA ARG A 101 -11.67 -29.33 22.69
C ARG A 101 -10.18 -29.01 22.81
N LEU A 102 -9.40 -29.24 21.76
CA LEU A 102 -7.96 -28.94 21.76
C LEU A 102 -7.67 -27.45 21.96
N LEU A 103 -8.47 -26.56 21.34
CA LEU A 103 -8.33 -25.12 21.53
C LEU A 103 -8.64 -24.71 22.97
N ARG A 104 -9.69 -25.28 23.58
CA ARG A 104 -10.04 -25.02 24.97
C ARG A 104 -8.97 -25.53 25.93
N GLU A 105 -8.42 -26.73 25.70
CA GLU A 105 -7.30 -27.28 26.47
C GLU A 105 -6.09 -26.35 26.42
N LEU A 106 -5.72 -25.86 25.24
CA LEU A 106 -4.62 -24.90 25.08
C LEU A 106 -4.88 -23.58 25.83
N LEU A 107 -6.09 -23.02 25.72
CA LEU A 107 -6.45 -21.76 26.38
C LEU A 107 -6.56 -21.89 27.90
N LEU A 108 -6.94 -23.06 28.42
CA LEU A 108 -6.97 -23.33 29.87
C LEU A 108 -5.57 -23.32 30.49
N SER A 109 -4.55 -23.78 29.74
CA SER A 109 -3.15 -23.74 30.17
C SER A 109 -2.48 -22.36 29.99
N ALA A 110 -3.15 -21.41 29.35
CA ALA A 110 -2.65 -20.06 29.11
C ALA A 110 -3.03 -19.10 30.24
N THR A 111 -2.13 -18.18 30.58
CA THR A 111 -2.43 -17.00 31.41
C THR A 111 -3.41 -16.05 30.68
N ARG A 112 -4.01 -15.08 31.40
CA ARG A 112 -4.95 -14.12 30.76
C ARG A 112 -4.33 -13.35 29.58
N ASP A 113 -3.06 -13.04 29.67
CA ASP A 113 -2.34 -12.30 28.63
C ASP A 113 -2.07 -13.19 27.41
N GLU A 114 -1.67 -14.43 27.64
CA GLU A 114 -1.50 -15.43 26.60
C GLU A 114 -2.83 -15.78 25.91
N GLN A 115 -3.92 -15.93 26.67
CA GLN A 115 -5.26 -16.14 26.10
C GLN A 115 -5.65 -15.00 25.15
N ARG A 116 -5.47 -13.74 25.58
CA ARG A 116 -5.74 -12.56 24.74
C ARG A 116 -4.89 -12.54 23.47
N PHE A 117 -3.61 -12.91 23.59
CA PHE A 117 -2.72 -12.98 22.44
C PHE A 117 -3.12 -14.11 21.48
N LEU A 118 -3.29 -15.34 21.98
CA LEU A 118 -3.63 -16.52 21.17
C LEU A 118 -4.98 -16.37 20.46
N THR A 119 -5.99 -15.84 21.16
CA THR A 119 -7.30 -15.58 20.55
C THR A 119 -7.19 -14.58 19.41
N SER A 120 -6.43 -13.48 19.60
CA SER A 120 -6.16 -12.48 18.56
C SER A 120 -5.33 -13.06 17.40
N LEU A 121 -4.39 -13.95 17.69
CA LEU A 121 -3.55 -14.62 16.69
C LEU A 121 -4.37 -15.57 15.81
N VAL A 122 -5.25 -16.39 16.40
CA VAL A 122 -6.09 -17.34 15.65
C VAL A 122 -7.06 -16.63 14.70
N ILE A 123 -7.56 -15.45 15.09
CA ILE A 123 -8.46 -14.63 14.24
C ILE A 123 -7.71 -13.71 13.28
N GLY A 124 -6.39 -13.58 13.38
CA GLY A 124 -5.58 -12.69 12.55
C GLY A 124 -5.68 -11.21 12.92
N GLU A 125 -6.02 -10.87 14.16
CA GLU A 125 -6.20 -9.49 14.65
C GLU A 125 -5.22 -9.11 15.77
N VAL A 126 -3.95 -9.52 15.68
CA VAL A 126 -2.94 -9.09 16.66
C VAL A 126 -2.69 -7.58 16.54
N ARG A 127 -3.18 -6.79 17.49
CA ARG A 127 -3.12 -5.31 17.48
C ARG A 127 -1.90 -4.73 18.19
N GLN A 128 -0.72 -5.26 17.92
CA GLN A 128 0.52 -4.78 18.55
C GLN A 128 1.12 -3.54 17.87
N GLY A 129 0.58 -3.10 16.73
CA GLY A 129 1.12 -1.95 15.99
C GLY A 129 2.49 -2.21 15.34
N ALA A 130 2.87 -3.48 15.18
CA ALA A 130 3.99 -3.94 14.38
C ALA A 130 3.48 -4.95 13.35
N LEU A 131 3.31 -4.47 12.13
CA LEU A 131 3.00 -5.29 10.97
C LEU A 131 4.27 -6.01 10.50
N GLU A 132 4.13 -6.94 9.55
CA GLU A 132 5.24 -7.68 8.91
C GLU A 132 6.43 -6.77 8.53
N GLY A 133 6.17 -5.56 8.07
CA GLY A 133 7.22 -4.59 7.74
C GLY A 133 8.07 -4.10 8.92
N LEU A 134 7.58 -4.08 10.16
CA LEU A 134 8.41 -3.78 11.34
C LEU A 134 9.18 -5.02 11.80
N VAL A 135 8.55 -6.20 11.71
CA VAL A 135 9.19 -7.48 12.06
C VAL A 135 10.36 -7.74 11.10
N LEU A 136 10.23 -7.41 9.82
CA LEU A 136 11.31 -7.49 8.83
C LEU A 136 12.52 -6.63 9.22
N GLU A 137 12.31 -5.37 9.60
CA GLU A 137 13.40 -4.51 10.07
C GLU A 137 14.03 -5.06 11.36
N ALA A 138 13.23 -5.67 12.24
CA ALA A 138 13.73 -6.31 13.46
C ALA A 138 14.57 -7.56 13.17
N VAL A 139 14.17 -8.37 12.19
CA VAL A 139 14.97 -9.50 11.68
C VAL A 139 16.31 -8.99 11.13
N ALA A 140 16.27 -7.94 10.32
CA ALA A 140 17.48 -7.32 9.76
C ALA A 140 18.43 -6.81 10.85
N GLN A 141 17.90 -6.12 11.85
CA GLN A 141 18.66 -5.62 12.98
C GLN A 141 19.24 -6.77 13.83
N ALA A 142 18.44 -7.80 14.14
CA ALA A 142 18.87 -8.94 14.95
C ALA A 142 19.95 -9.79 14.23
N ALA A 143 19.80 -10.00 12.92
CA ALA A 143 20.76 -10.72 12.09
C ALA A 143 21.96 -9.86 11.63
N ARG A 144 21.96 -8.55 11.94
CA ARG A 144 22.99 -7.58 11.49
C ARG A 144 23.21 -7.59 9.98
N VAL A 145 22.13 -7.68 9.22
CA VAL A 145 22.13 -7.63 7.76
C VAL A 145 21.35 -6.40 7.28
N PRO A 146 21.67 -5.83 6.10
CA PRO A 146 20.86 -4.76 5.53
C PRO A 146 19.40 -5.19 5.37
N SER A 147 18.46 -4.34 5.76
CA SER A 147 17.01 -4.66 5.70
C SER A 147 16.51 -4.90 4.28
N GLU A 148 17.14 -4.27 3.29
CA GLU A 148 16.89 -4.53 1.89
C GLU A 148 17.21 -5.99 1.50
N THR A 149 18.29 -6.57 2.04
CA THR A 149 18.64 -7.97 1.78
C THR A 149 17.59 -8.92 2.34
N VAL A 150 17.10 -8.69 3.57
CA VAL A 150 16.02 -9.47 4.18
C VAL A 150 14.73 -9.32 3.38
N ARG A 151 14.41 -8.10 2.95
CA ARG A 151 13.24 -7.81 2.13
C ARG A 151 13.29 -8.57 0.81
N ARG A 152 14.39 -8.47 0.06
CA ARG A 152 14.55 -9.20 -1.21
C ARG A 152 14.40 -10.71 -1.00
N ALA A 153 15.01 -11.24 0.05
CA ALA A 153 14.88 -12.65 0.40
C ALA A 153 13.43 -13.04 0.73
N ALA A 154 12.72 -12.27 1.56
CA ALA A 154 11.32 -12.53 1.93
C ALA A 154 10.40 -12.50 0.70
N MET A 155 10.63 -11.56 -0.23
CA MET A 155 9.91 -11.50 -1.50
C MET A 155 10.18 -12.74 -2.37
N ALA A 156 11.44 -13.13 -2.51
CA ALA A 156 11.85 -14.29 -3.29
C ALA A 156 11.40 -15.62 -2.66
N ALA A 157 11.38 -15.71 -1.32
CA ALA A 157 10.94 -16.86 -0.54
C ALA A 157 9.41 -16.98 -0.46
N GLY A 158 8.70 -15.84 -0.53
CA GLY A 158 7.24 -15.73 -0.40
C GLY A 158 6.74 -15.71 1.05
N ASP A 159 7.64 -15.71 2.03
CA ASP A 159 7.32 -15.63 3.45
C ASP A 159 8.51 -15.06 4.25
N LEU A 160 8.22 -14.29 5.30
CA LEU A 160 9.23 -13.75 6.21
C LEU A 160 9.78 -14.78 7.23
N PRO A 161 8.98 -15.71 7.80
CA PRO A 161 9.48 -16.68 8.77
C PRO A 161 10.68 -17.52 8.32
N SER A 162 10.63 -18.14 7.14
CA SER A 162 11.71 -18.96 6.60
C SER A 162 12.99 -18.14 6.39
N VAL A 163 12.83 -16.90 5.95
CA VAL A 163 13.90 -15.93 5.73
C VAL A 163 14.50 -15.46 7.04
N ALA A 164 13.69 -15.22 8.08
CA ALA A 164 14.17 -14.84 9.40
C ALA A 164 15.08 -15.92 10.00
N ARG A 165 14.71 -17.20 9.88
CA ARG A 165 15.55 -18.32 10.33
C ARG A 165 16.90 -18.33 9.62
N VAL A 166 16.90 -18.20 8.30
CA VAL A 166 18.16 -18.19 7.52
C VAL A 166 18.98 -16.94 7.80
N ALA A 167 18.36 -15.76 7.93
CA ALA A 167 19.06 -14.52 8.27
C ALA A 167 19.79 -14.64 9.62
N LEU A 168 19.10 -15.15 10.63
CA LEU A 168 19.65 -15.29 11.99
C LEU A 168 20.65 -16.44 12.11
N ALA A 169 20.50 -17.52 11.33
CA ALA A 169 21.42 -18.65 11.32
C ALA A 169 22.71 -18.39 10.51
N GLU A 170 22.56 -17.77 9.34
CA GLU A 170 23.57 -17.81 8.27
C GLU A 170 23.88 -16.41 7.69
N GLY A 171 23.25 -15.36 8.22
CA GLY A 171 23.49 -13.98 7.81
C GLY A 171 23.22 -13.72 6.32
N ALA A 172 23.91 -12.72 5.77
CA ALA A 172 23.73 -12.31 4.38
C ALA A 172 24.09 -13.41 3.36
N ALA A 173 25.08 -14.26 3.68
CA ALA A 173 25.48 -15.37 2.83
C ALA A 173 24.34 -16.37 2.64
N GLY A 174 23.65 -16.74 3.74
CA GLY A 174 22.50 -17.64 3.66
C GLY A 174 21.33 -17.06 2.87
N LEU A 175 21.12 -15.74 2.94
CA LEU A 175 20.04 -15.05 2.24
C LEU A 175 20.19 -15.04 0.71
N SER A 176 21.42 -15.19 0.20
CA SER A 176 21.70 -15.22 -1.25
C SER A 176 20.96 -16.35 -1.99
N ARG A 177 20.56 -17.42 -1.30
CA ARG A 177 19.79 -18.53 -1.89
C ARG A 177 18.35 -18.15 -2.27
N PHE A 178 17.83 -17.06 -1.69
CA PHE A 178 16.50 -16.55 -1.98
C PHE A 178 16.59 -15.59 -3.16
N SER A 179 16.70 -16.15 -4.35
CA SER A 179 16.73 -15.42 -5.60
C SER A 179 15.37 -15.44 -6.32
N VAL A 180 15.17 -14.45 -7.18
CA VAL A 180 14.01 -14.39 -8.08
C VAL A 180 13.99 -15.63 -8.97
N ARG A 181 12.80 -16.22 -9.13
CA ARG A 181 12.56 -17.39 -9.97
C ARG A 181 11.54 -17.05 -11.03
N LEU A 182 11.77 -17.51 -12.26
CA LEU A 182 10.78 -17.40 -13.33
C LEU A 182 9.47 -18.11 -12.93
N PHE A 183 8.36 -17.56 -13.42
CA PHE A 183 6.99 -17.98 -13.12
C PHE A 183 6.59 -17.96 -11.64
N ARG A 184 7.41 -17.33 -10.79
CA ARG A 184 7.04 -16.91 -9.44
C ARG A 184 7.00 -15.37 -9.43
N PRO A 185 5.82 -14.74 -9.44
CA PRO A 185 5.73 -13.30 -9.58
C PRO A 185 6.44 -12.57 -8.44
N VAL A 186 7.20 -11.54 -8.80
CA VAL A 186 7.88 -10.61 -7.89
C VAL A 186 6.87 -9.57 -7.42
N LEU A 187 6.82 -9.31 -6.12
CA LEU A 187 5.94 -8.29 -5.56
C LEU A 187 6.23 -6.91 -6.17
N PRO A 188 5.20 -6.16 -6.59
CA PRO A 188 5.39 -4.88 -7.28
C PRO A 188 6.02 -3.84 -6.34
N MET A 189 7.04 -3.12 -6.82
CA MET A 189 7.54 -1.91 -6.16
C MET A 189 6.46 -0.83 -6.23
N LEU A 190 6.21 -0.17 -5.10
CA LEU A 190 5.17 0.85 -4.94
C LEU A 190 5.79 2.24 -4.83
N ALA A 191 5.04 3.24 -5.29
CA ALA A 191 5.44 4.64 -5.20
C ALA A 191 4.75 5.38 -4.05
N GLN A 192 5.47 6.34 -3.47
CA GLN A 192 4.89 7.40 -2.65
C GLN A 192 4.31 8.50 -3.53
N THR A 193 3.52 9.40 -2.94
CA THR A 193 3.03 10.59 -3.63
C THR A 193 4.02 11.73 -3.40
N ALA A 194 4.39 12.44 -4.48
CA ALA A 194 4.98 13.77 -4.39
C ALA A 194 3.88 14.82 -4.49
N ASP A 195 4.13 16.01 -3.95
CA ASP A 195 3.11 17.07 -3.99
C ASP A 195 2.91 17.65 -5.38
N ASP A 196 4.01 17.85 -6.12
CA ASP A 196 4.05 18.29 -7.51
C ASP A 196 5.36 17.84 -8.19
N ALA A 197 5.57 18.27 -9.44
CA ALA A 197 6.74 17.89 -10.22
C ALA A 197 8.05 18.46 -9.63
N ALA A 198 8.00 19.67 -9.05
CA ALA A 198 9.15 20.30 -8.42
C ALA A 198 9.56 19.57 -7.13
N ASP A 199 8.59 19.20 -6.27
CA ASP A 199 8.83 18.37 -5.09
C ASP A 199 9.49 17.03 -5.46
N ALA A 200 9.00 16.37 -6.52
CA ALA A 200 9.55 15.09 -6.95
C ALA A 200 11.04 15.20 -7.33
N VAL A 201 11.41 16.19 -8.14
CA VAL A 201 12.80 16.41 -8.56
C VAL A 201 13.66 16.92 -7.41
N ALA A 202 13.14 17.78 -6.52
CA ALA A 202 13.87 18.24 -5.34
C ALA A 202 14.24 17.08 -4.40
N ARG A 203 13.35 16.10 -4.25
CA ARG A 203 13.57 14.92 -3.39
C ARG A 203 14.50 13.88 -4.01
N LEU A 204 14.49 13.72 -5.33
CA LEU A 204 15.23 12.67 -6.04
C LEU A 204 16.52 13.18 -6.71
N GLY A 205 16.68 14.49 -6.87
CA GLY A 205 17.71 15.08 -7.71
C GLY A 205 17.44 14.79 -9.19
N ARG A 206 18.46 14.31 -9.91
CA ARG A 206 18.32 13.87 -11.30
C ARG A 206 17.49 12.58 -11.36
N ALA A 207 16.30 12.65 -11.94
CA ALA A 207 15.32 11.56 -11.93
C ALA A 207 14.88 11.18 -13.34
N ALA A 208 14.52 9.91 -13.52
CA ALA A 208 13.75 9.46 -14.66
C ALA A 208 12.27 9.79 -14.45
N LEU A 209 11.67 10.48 -15.40
CA LEU A 209 10.25 10.77 -15.43
C LEU A 209 9.60 9.91 -16.51
N GLU A 210 8.52 9.24 -16.17
CA GLU A 210 7.76 8.38 -17.06
C GLU A 210 6.28 8.74 -17.03
N PHE A 211 5.56 8.52 -18.12
CA PHE A 211 4.11 8.70 -18.10
C PHE A 211 3.46 7.77 -17.08
N LYS A 212 2.59 8.34 -16.25
CA LYS A 212 1.78 7.58 -15.31
C LYS A 212 0.49 7.15 -16.00
N LEU A 213 0.49 5.91 -16.49
CA LEU A 213 -0.64 5.36 -17.24
C LEU A 213 -1.82 4.98 -16.32
N ASP A 214 -3.04 5.07 -16.85
CA ASP A 214 -4.30 4.65 -16.18
C ASP A 214 -4.70 3.25 -16.66
N GLY A 215 -3.94 2.24 -16.24
CA GLY A 215 -4.05 0.89 -16.78
C GLY A 215 -4.13 -0.20 -15.73
N ALA A 216 -3.91 -1.44 -16.19
CA ALA A 216 -3.68 -2.57 -15.32
C ALA A 216 -2.20 -2.95 -15.33
N ARG A 217 -1.53 -2.77 -14.19
CA ARG A 217 -0.15 -3.25 -14.00
C ARG A 217 -0.09 -4.76 -14.20
N VAL A 218 0.88 -5.18 -15.02
CA VAL A 218 1.18 -6.57 -15.32
C VAL A 218 2.67 -6.85 -15.17
N GLN A 219 2.98 -8.07 -14.77
CA GLN A 219 4.33 -8.60 -14.76
C GLN A 219 4.40 -9.79 -15.72
N LEU A 220 5.24 -9.68 -16.74
CA LEU A 220 5.39 -10.70 -17.78
C LEU A 220 6.64 -11.52 -17.50
N HIS A 221 6.49 -12.83 -17.43
CA HIS A 221 7.59 -13.79 -17.32
C HIS A 221 7.68 -14.59 -18.61
N LYS A 222 8.89 -14.76 -19.12
CA LYS A 222 9.18 -15.58 -20.30
C LYS A 222 10.30 -16.58 -19.97
N ARG A 223 10.14 -17.81 -20.46
CA ARG A 223 11.22 -18.77 -20.67
C ARG A 223 10.96 -19.48 -22.00
N ASP A 224 11.84 -19.25 -22.98
CA ASP A 224 11.66 -19.75 -24.33
C ASP A 224 10.25 -19.39 -24.87
N ASP A 225 9.42 -20.38 -25.21
CA ASP A 225 8.05 -20.16 -25.68
C ASP A 225 6.98 -20.07 -24.57
N GLU A 226 7.35 -20.41 -23.32
CA GLU A 226 6.46 -20.30 -22.17
C GLU A 226 6.41 -18.85 -21.68
N VAL A 227 5.22 -18.24 -21.74
CA VAL A 227 4.97 -16.89 -21.23
C VAL A 227 3.84 -16.94 -20.22
N LYS A 228 4.03 -16.28 -19.08
CA LYS A 228 2.96 -16.01 -18.10
C LYS A 228 2.86 -14.53 -17.80
N VAL A 229 1.64 -14.06 -17.63
CA VAL A 229 1.35 -12.67 -17.25
C VAL A 229 0.61 -12.66 -15.93
N TYR A 230 1.13 -11.91 -14.97
CA TYR A 230 0.55 -11.76 -13.64
C TYR A 230 0.00 -10.35 -13.47
N SER A 231 -1.20 -10.23 -12.91
CA SER A 231 -1.77 -8.93 -12.53
C SER A 231 -1.03 -8.30 -11.35
N ARG A 232 -1.34 -7.04 -11.03
CA ARG A 232 -0.94 -6.37 -9.77
C ARG A 232 -1.14 -7.21 -8.51
N SER A 233 -2.19 -8.03 -8.46
CA SER A 233 -2.49 -8.93 -7.33
C SER A 233 -1.79 -10.29 -7.40
N LEU A 234 -0.83 -10.42 -8.32
CA LEU A 234 -0.04 -11.61 -8.62
C LEU A 234 -0.86 -12.82 -9.12
N LYS A 235 -2.11 -12.59 -9.51
CA LYS A 235 -2.95 -13.61 -10.17
C LYS A 235 -2.52 -13.78 -11.61
N ASP A 236 -2.45 -15.03 -12.07
CA ASP A 236 -2.24 -15.39 -13.47
C ASP A 236 -3.42 -14.90 -14.33
N VAL A 237 -3.11 -14.02 -15.26
CA VAL A 237 -4.03 -13.41 -16.23
C VAL A 237 -3.64 -13.72 -17.67
N THR A 238 -2.74 -14.68 -17.89
CA THR A 238 -2.15 -15.01 -19.20
C THR A 238 -3.20 -15.23 -20.28
N ALA A 239 -4.26 -15.99 -19.97
CA ALA A 239 -5.34 -16.28 -20.90
C ALA A 239 -6.16 -15.04 -21.34
N ALA A 240 -6.11 -13.94 -20.59
CA ALA A 240 -6.86 -12.72 -20.90
C ALA A 240 -6.12 -11.80 -21.90
N VAL A 241 -4.81 -12.01 -22.07
CA VAL A 241 -3.91 -11.12 -22.81
C VAL A 241 -3.04 -11.87 -23.84
N PRO A 242 -3.64 -12.66 -24.74
CA PRO A 242 -2.87 -13.43 -25.73
C PRO A 242 -1.96 -12.56 -26.60
N GLU A 243 -2.34 -11.31 -26.91
CA GLU A 243 -1.49 -10.37 -27.66
C GLU A 243 -0.17 -10.04 -26.96
N LEU A 244 -0.14 -10.01 -25.62
CA LEU A 244 1.10 -9.81 -24.85
C LEU A 244 2.00 -11.05 -24.91
N VAL A 245 1.39 -12.24 -24.89
CA VAL A 245 2.10 -13.52 -25.00
C VAL A 245 2.76 -13.64 -26.37
N GLU A 246 2.02 -13.33 -27.43
CA GLU A 246 2.52 -13.31 -28.80
C GLU A 246 3.68 -12.33 -28.96
N TRP A 247 3.53 -11.09 -28.49
CA TRP A 247 4.61 -10.11 -28.53
C TRP A 247 5.86 -10.56 -27.77
N ALA A 248 5.71 -11.07 -26.55
CA ALA A 248 6.86 -11.49 -25.74
C ALA A 248 7.66 -12.64 -26.37
N ARG A 249 7.00 -13.52 -27.13
CA ARG A 249 7.68 -14.60 -27.89
C ARG A 249 8.60 -14.05 -28.99
N THR A 250 8.30 -12.87 -29.53
CA THR A 250 9.16 -12.23 -30.56
C THR A 250 10.45 -11.66 -29.99
N LEU A 251 10.54 -11.46 -28.67
CA LEU A 251 11.74 -10.91 -28.05
C LEU A 251 12.91 -11.89 -28.13
N PRO A 252 14.15 -11.44 -28.39
CA PRO A 252 15.32 -12.30 -28.48
C PRO A 252 15.71 -12.94 -27.13
N ALA A 253 15.30 -12.31 -26.03
CA ALA A 253 15.35 -12.77 -24.65
C ALA A 253 14.99 -14.27 -24.47
N ARG A 254 15.88 -15.16 -24.01
CA ARG A 254 15.45 -16.54 -23.68
C ARG A 254 14.60 -16.53 -22.41
N GLU A 255 15.10 -15.86 -21.38
CA GLU A 255 14.47 -15.76 -20.08
C GLU A 255 14.35 -14.31 -19.65
N LEU A 256 13.16 -13.85 -19.27
CA LEU A 256 12.99 -12.48 -18.78
C LEU A 256 11.82 -12.29 -17.81
N ILE A 257 11.88 -11.21 -17.03
CA ILE A 257 10.76 -10.70 -16.23
C ILE A 257 10.62 -9.19 -16.50
N LEU A 258 9.52 -8.78 -17.13
CA LEU A 258 9.17 -7.38 -17.38
C LEU A 258 8.11 -6.90 -16.40
N ASP A 259 8.18 -5.64 -16.01
CA ASP A 259 7.11 -4.95 -15.29
C ASP A 259 6.59 -3.80 -16.17
N GLY A 260 5.27 -3.69 -16.25
CA GLY A 260 4.62 -2.78 -17.19
C GLY A 260 3.18 -2.50 -16.85
N GLU A 261 2.58 -1.59 -17.59
CA GLU A 261 1.15 -1.30 -17.52
C GLU A 261 0.51 -1.64 -18.86
N VAL A 262 -0.66 -2.29 -18.85
CA VAL A 262 -1.47 -2.42 -20.06
C VAL A 262 -2.61 -1.42 -20.06
N ILE A 263 -2.85 -0.81 -21.22
CA ILE A 263 -3.96 0.10 -21.45
C ILE A 263 -4.65 -0.24 -22.77
N ALA A 264 -5.95 0.00 -22.83
CA ALA A 264 -6.65 0.08 -24.10
C ALA A 264 -6.50 1.50 -24.68
N LEU A 265 -6.25 1.61 -25.98
CA LEU A 265 -6.08 2.88 -26.67
C LEU A 265 -7.26 3.13 -27.62
N ARG A 266 -7.59 4.39 -27.84
CA ARG A 266 -8.45 4.83 -28.95
C ARG A 266 -7.66 4.78 -30.26
N ALA A 267 -8.37 4.97 -31.38
CA ALA A 267 -7.77 5.00 -32.70
C ALA A 267 -6.76 6.16 -32.88
N ASP A 268 -6.91 7.25 -32.12
CA ASP A 268 -6.00 8.40 -32.10
C ASP A 268 -4.78 8.19 -31.16
N GLY A 269 -4.68 7.04 -30.51
CA GLY A 269 -3.60 6.71 -29.57
C GLY A 269 -3.80 7.20 -28.14
N THR A 270 -4.90 7.89 -27.83
CA THR A 270 -5.21 8.32 -26.46
C THR A 270 -5.73 7.16 -25.60
N PRO A 271 -5.48 7.15 -24.28
CA PRO A 271 -5.88 6.05 -23.40
C PRO A 271 -7.39 6.04 -23.14
N LEU A 272 -8.02 4.88 -23.27
CA LEU A 272 -9.35 4.64 -22.73
C LEU A 272 -9.31 4.56 -21.20
N PRO A 273 -10.41 4.90 -20.49
CA PRO A 273 -10.43 4.86 -19.03
C PRO A 273 -10.10 3.47 -18.48
N PHE A 274 -9.47 3.41 -17.29
CA PHE A 274 -9.10 2.14 -16.63
C PHE A 274 -10.24 1.12 -16.55
N GLN A 275 -11.46 1.57 -16.25
CA GLN A 275 -12.64 0.68 -16.16
C GLN A 275 -12.93 -0.05 -17.48
N THR A 276 -12.64 0.59 -18.62
CA THR A 276 -12.76 -0.01 -19.94
C THR A 276 -11.66 -1.05 -20.14
N THR A 277 -10.40 -0.70 -19.89
CA THR A 277 -9.26 -1.64 -19.90
C THR A 277 -9.53 -2.89 -19.05
N MET A 278 -10.10 -2.73 -17.86
CA MET A 278 -10.41 -3.83 -16.93
C MET A 278 -11.43 -4.85 -17.46
N ARG A 279 -12.24 -4.50 -18.47
CA ARG A 279 -13.18 -5.46 -19.10
C ARG A 279 -12.46 -6.67 -19.69
N ARG A 280 -11.21 -6.50 -20.14
CA ARG A 280 -10.36 -7.60 -20.65
C ARG A 280 -9.99 -8.63 -19.60
N PHE A 281 -9.90 -8.22 -18.34
CA PHE A 281 -9.56 -9.11 -17.23
C PHE A 281 -10.80 -9.77 -16.60
N GLY A 282 -11.98 -9.63 -17.23
CA GLY A 282 -13.26 -10.20 -16.82
C GLY A 282 -13.43 -11.69 -17.17
N ARG A 283 -14.70 -12.14 -17.36
CA ARG A 283 -15.02 -13.56 -17.58
C ARG A 283 -14.35 -14.10 -18.85
N ARG A 284 -13.55 -15.16 -18.69
CA ARG A 284 -12.65 -15.80 -19.68
C ARG A 284 -13.32 -16.36 -20.95
N LEU A 285 -14.63 -16.21 -21.15
CA LEU A 285 -15.37 -16.91 -22.21
C LEU A 285 -15.34 -16.17 -23.57
N ASP A 286 -14.94 -14.88 -23.62
CA ASP A 286 -15.04 -14.06 -24.84
C ASP A 286 -13.71 -13.39 -25.27
N VAL A 287 -12.56 -14.02 -24.98
CA VAL A 287 -11.23 -13.40 -25.18
C VAL A 287 -11.01 -12.93 -26.62
N ASP A 288 -11.29 -13.75 -27.63
CA ASP A 288 -11.03 -13.42 -29.03
C ASP A 288 -11.89 -12.26 -29.55
N ARG A 289 -13.15 -12.19 -29.10
CA ARG A 289 -14.04 -11.06 -29.40
C ARG A 289 -13.50 -9.78 -28.75
N LEU A 290 -13.24 -9.83 -27.44
CA LEU A 290 -12.78 -8.68 -26.69
C LEU A 290 -11.40 -8.19 -27.14
N ARG A 291 -10.53 -9.08 -27.64
CA ARG A 291 -9.26 -8.70 -28.25
C ARG A 291 -9.45 -7.82 -29.48
N ARG A 292 -10.41 -8.14 -30.34
CA ARG A 292 -10.72 -7.35 -31.55
C ARG A 292 -11.38 -6.03 -31.23
N GLU A 293 -12.32 -6.03 -30.27
CA GLU A 293 -13.07 -4.85 -29.87
C GLU A 293 -12.25 -3.88 -29.01
N LEU A 294 -11.35 -4.42 -28.18
CA LEU A 294 -10.60 -3.68 -27.18
C LEU A 294 -9.16 -4.22 -27.07
N PRO A 295 -8.32 -4.02 -28.10
CA PRO A 295 -6.93 -4.46 -28.06
C PRO A 295 -6.15 -3.78 -26.93
N LEU A 296 -5.33 -4.55 -26.21
CA LEU A 296 -4.49 -4.01 -25.15
C LEU A 296 -3.08 -3.75 -25.66
N THR A 297 -2.54 -2.59 -25.29
CA THR A 297 -1.16 -2.21 -25.56
C THR A 297 -0.40 -2.20 -24.24
N PRO A 298 0.67 -3.01 -24.10
CA PRO A 298 1.56 -2.93 -22.95
C PRO A 298 2.54 -1.76 -23.12
N PHE A 299 2.90 -1.16 -21.99
CA PHE A 299 3.99 -0.19 -21.86
C PHE A 299 4.86 -0.62 -20.69
N PHE A 300 6.04 -1.14 -21.00
CA PHE A 300 6.99 -1.64 -20.00
C PHE A 300 7.86 -0.51 -19.45
N PHE A 301 8.13 -0.58 -18.16
CA PHE A 301 8.87 0.44 -17.42
C PHE A 301 9.97 -0.12 -16.53
N ASP A 302 10.13 -1.45 -16.44
CA ASP A 302 11.24 -2.08 -15.72
C ASP A 302 11.54 -3.50 -16.26
N LEU A 303 12.79 -3.95 -16.06
CA LEU A 303 13.28 -5.30 -16.36
C LEU A 303 13.93 -5.88 -15.11
N LEU A 304 13.35 -6.95 -14.58
CA LEU A 304 13.70 -7.53 -13.28
C LEU A 304 14.62 -8.75 -13.41
N TYR A 305 14.63 -9.41 -14.57
CA TYR A 305 15.41 -10.61 -14.81
C TYR A 305 15.70 -10.73 -16.30
N LEU A 306 16.91 -11.16 -16.64
CA LEU A 306 17.33 -11.40 -18.03
C LEU A 306 18.34 -12.55 -18.07
N ASP A 307 18.04 -13.61 -18.82
CA ASP A 307 18.95 -14.72 -19.17
C ASP A 307 19.84 -15.23 -18.03
N GLY A 308 19.21 -15.71 -16.95
CA GLY A 308 19.93 -16.22 -15.78
C GLY A 308 20.24 -15.17 -14.71
N GLN A 309 20.15 -13.88 -15.04
CA GLN A 309 20.59 -12.78 -14.17
C GLN A 309 19.41 -12.01 -13.57
N PRO A 310 19.22 -12.04 -12.23
CA PRO A 310 18.33 -11.13 -11.54
C PRO A 310 18.90 -9.70 -11.57
N LEU A 311 18.09 -8.73 -12.02
CA LEU A 311 18.50 -7.33 -12.14
C LEU A 311 17.98 -6.44 -11.00
N LEU A 312 17.25 -6.98 -10.02
CA LEU A 312 16.62 -6.17 -8.95
C LEU A 312 17.63 -5.31 -8.17
N ALA A 313 18.88 -5.76 -8.05
CA ALA A 313 19.93 -5.02 -7.35
C ALA A 313 20.59 -3.94 -8.22
N GLU A 314 20.41 -4.00 -9.54
CA GLU A 314 21.00 -3.04 -10.46
C GLU A 314 20.29 -1.68 -10.38
N PRO A 315 21.00 -0.56 -10.60
CA PRO A 315 20.42 0.77 -10.72
C PRO A 315 19.29 0.82 -11.75
N GLU A 316 18.27 1.64 -11.49
CA GLU A 316 17.10 1.84 -12.36
C GLU A 316 17.51 2.18 -13.79
N GLU A 317 18.53 3.02 -13.97
CA GLU A 317 19.04 3.38 -15.30
C GLU A 317 19.61 2.17 -16.07
N ARG A 318 20.25 1.22 -15.38
CA ARG A 318 20.82 0.00 -15.98
C ARG A 318 19.70 -0.97 -16.35
N ARG A 319 18.70 -1.13 -15.49
CA ARG A 319 17.52 -1.96 -15.78
C ARG A 319 16.74 -1.41 -16.96
N PHE A 320 16.51 -0.09 -17.02
CA PHE A 320 15.81 0.54 -18.15
C PHE A 320 16.62 0.48 -19.44
N ALA A 321 17.95 0.64 -19.40
CA ALA A 321 18.80 0.47 -20.58
C ALA A 321 18.70 -0.96 -21.13
N ALA A 322 18.80 -1.98 -20.27
CA ALA A 322 18.64 -3.38 -20.66
C ALA A 322 17.22 -3.68 -21.18
N LEU A 323 16.18 -3.08 -20.58
CA LEU A 323 14.80 -3.14 -21.07
C LEU A 323 14.70 -2.58 -22.49
N SER A 324 15.29 -1.40 -22.73
CA SER A 324 15.27 -0.75 -24.04
C SER A 324 15.99 -1.58 -25.10
N GLU A 325 17.12 -2.17 -24.75
CA GLU A 325 17.89 -3.04 -25.63
C GLU A 325 17.10 -4.31 -26.00
N VAL A 326 16.59 -5.06 -25.01
CA VAL A 326 15.88 -6.33 -25.27
C VAL A 326 14.58 -6.14 -26.04
N THR A 327 13.95 -4.97 -25.92
CA THR A 327 12.73 -4.60 -26.64
C THR A 327 12.98 -3.85 -27.94
N SER A 328 14.24 -3.52 -28.27
CA SER A 328 14.60 -2.61 -29.37
C SER A 328 13.84 -1.28 -29.32
N GLY A 329 13.56 -0.77 -28.12
CA GLY A 329 12.77 0.44 -27.88
C GLY A 329 11.24 0.28 -28.02
N GLY A 330 10.76 -0.92 -28.34
CA GLY A 330 9.34 -1.20 -28.56
C GLY A 330 8.54 -1.28 -27.25
N LEU A 331 7.34 -0.68 -27.25
CA LEU A 331 6.37 -0.78 -26.15
C LEU A 331 6.95 -0.35 -24.78
N LEU A 332 7.82 0.65 -24.79
CA LEU A 332 8.33 1.31 -23.58
C LEU A 332 7.40 2.44 -23.14
N VAL A 333 7.29 2.65 -21.84
CA VAL A 333 6.65 3.87 -21.33
C VAL A 333 7.41 5.12 -21.83
N PRO A 334 6.70 6.17 -22.31
CA PRO A 334 7.35 7.44 -22.62
C PRO A 334 8.13 7.96 -21.41
N ARG A 335 9.38 8.38 -21.65
CA ARG A 335 10.35 8.70 -20.61
C ARG A 335 11.20 9.91 -20.96
N THR A 336 11.57 10.68 -19.94
CA THR A 336 12.66 11.67 -19.99
C THR A 336 13.51 11.60 -18.72
N VAL A 337 14.69 12.23 -18.72
CA VAL A 337 15.55 12.35 -17.53
C VAL A 337 15.89 13.82 -17.30
N THR A 338 15.59 14.32 -16.11
CA THR A 338 15.82 15.74 -15.77
C THR A 338 16.16 15.91 -14.30
N ALA A 339 16.88 16.99 -13.99
CA ALA A 339 17.08 17.50 -12.64
C ALA A 339 16.42 18.89 -12.45
N LEU A 340 15.69 19.37 -13.46
CA LEU A 340 15.11 20.71 -13.49
C LEU A 340 13.60 20.64 -13.29
N ALA A 341 13.08 21.49 -12.41
CA ALA A 341 11.65 21.59 -12.12
C ALA A 341 10.83 21.94 -13.38
N ASP A 342 11.29 22.90 -14.19
CA ASP A 342 10.58 23.31 -15.41
C ASP A 342 10.50 22.16 -16.44
N GLY A 343 11.58 21.39 -16.58
CA GLY A 343 11.58 20.20 -17.45
C GLY A 343 10.64 19.11 -16.95
N ALA A 344 10.51 18.96 -15.62
CA ALA A 344 9.57 18.02 -15.03
C ALA A 344 8.11 18.46 -15.18
N GLN A 345 7.85 19.76 -15.03
CA GLN A 345 6.52 20.33 -15.25
C GLN A 345 6.10 20.21 -16.71
N ALA A 346 6.99 20.54 -17.66
CA ALA A 346 6.71 20.39 -19.08
C ALA A 346 6.37 18.93 -19.46
N PHE A 347 7.08 17.95 -18.87
CA PHE A 347 6.79 16.54 -19.10
C PHE A 347 5.48 16.08 -18.44
N LEU A 348 5.14 16.63 -17.27
CA LEU A 348 3.83 16.43 -16.65
C LEU A 348 2.71 16.96 -17.54
N ASP A 349 2.83 18.20 -18.04
CA ASP A 349 1.84 18.82 -18.92
C ASP A 349 1.67 18.01 -20.21
N GLN A 350 2.78 17.51 -20.76
CA GLN A 350 2.75 16.60 -21.91
C GLN A 350 1.96 15.31 -21.59
N ALA A 351 2.23 14.66 -20.46
CA ALA A 351 1.52 13.43 -20.08
C ALA A 351 0.00 13.66 -19.96
N LEU A 352 -0.40 14.79 -19.39
CA LEU A 352 -1.80 15.18 -19.24
C LEU A 352 -2.47 15.50 -20.59
N ALA A 353 -1.76 16.21 -21.48
CA ALA A 353 -2.25 16.49 -22.82
C ALA A 353 -2.48 15.20 -23.64
N HIS A 354 -1.74 14.13 -23.36
CA HIS A 354 -1.94 12.81 -23.96
C HIS A 354 -2.99 11.96 -23.22
N GLY A 355 -3.68 12.51 -22.22
CA GLY A 355 -4.77 11.85 -21.48
C GLY A 355 -4.33 10.88 -20.39
N HIS A 356 -3.07 10.92 -19.95
CA HIS A 356 -2.57 10.06 -18.86
C HIS A 356 -2.76 10.71 -17.47
N GLU A 357 -2.59 9.93 -16.39
CA GLU A 357 -2.90 10.40 -15.03
C GLU A 357 -1.90 11.43 -14.45
N GLY A 358 -0.73 11.57 -15.08
CA GLY A 358 0.39 12.36 -14.58
C GLY A 358 1.73 11.69 -14.91
N ILE A 359 2.70 11.78 -14.02
CA ILE A 359 4.04 11.19 -14.20
C ILE A 359 4.49 10.36 -12.99
N MET A 360 5.36 9.40 -13.24
CA MET A 360 6.15 8.69 -12.25
C MET A 360 7.56 9.26 -12.29
N ALA A 361 8.11 9.64 -11.14
CA ALA A 361 9.51 10.04 -10.99
C ALA A 361 10.27 8.93 -10.25
N LYS A 362 11.40 8.49 -10.81
CA LYS A 362 12.23 7.42 -10.27
C LYS A 362 13.68 7.90 -10.08
N ALA A 363 14.26 7.57 -8.93
CA ALA A 363 15.70 7.72 -8.72
C ALA A 363 16.47 6.76 -9.63
N LEU A 364 17.45 7.30 -10.37
CA LEU A 364 18.22 6.55 -11.37
C LEU A 364 19.16 5.50 -10.76
N ASP A 365 19.69 5.79 -9.57
CA ASP A 365 20.61 4.94 -8.81
C ASP A 365 19.89 3.85 -8.01
N ALA A 366 18.55 3.84 -8.02
CA ALA A 366 17.78 3.01 -7.10
C ALA A 366 17.65 1.55 -7.58
N PRO A 367 17.83 0.57 -6.69
CA PRO A 367 17.45 -0.81 -6.96
C PRO A 367 15.93 -0.95 -7.04
N TYR A 368 15.46 -2.11 -7.49
CA TYR A 368 14.06 -2.48 -7.46
C TYR A 368 13.67 -3.04 -6.09
N GLU A 369 12.93 -2.24 -5.31
CA GLU A 369 12.45 -2.63 -3.99
C GLU A 369 11.13 -3.43 -4.09
N ALA A 370 11.22 -4.73 -4.37
CA ALA A 370 10.05 -5.61 -4.45
C ALA A 370 9.17 -5.50 -3.18
N GLY A 371 7.87 -5.23 -3.36
CA GLY A 371 6.90 -4.99 -2.29
C GLY A 371 7.14 -3.74 -1.43
N GLY A 372 8.23 -3.00 -1.68
CA GLY A 372 8.60 -1.78 -0.98
C GLY A 372 7.74 -0.60 -1.39
N ARG A 373 7.56 0.35 -0.46
CA ARG A 373 7.02 1.69 -0.71
C ARG A 373 8.02 2.74 -0.24
N GLY A 374 9.23 2.66 -0.78
CA GLY A 374 10.31 3.60 -0.53
C GLY A 374 10.05 4.98 -1.13
N GLN A 375 10.98 5.90 -0.87
CA GLN A 375 10.93 7.26 -1.43
C GLN A 375 11.56 7.35 -2.82
N ARG A 376 12.05 6.22 -3.38
CA ARG A 376 12.77 6.17 -4.65
C ARG A 376 11.86 6.27 -5.87
N TRP A 377 10.58 5.91 -5.72
CA TRP A 377 9.55 6.10 -6.74
C TRP A 377 8.48 7.03 -6.20
N LEU A 378 8.22 8.12 -6.91
CA LEU A 378 7.23 9.12 -6.58
C LEU A 378 6.22 9.21 -7.72
N LYS A 379 4.93 9.14 -7.41
CA LYS A 379 3.88 9.49 -8.37
C LYS A 379 3.53 10.96 -8.20
N VAL A 380 3.53 11.68 -9.30
CA VAL A 380 3.07 13.06 -9.40
C VAL A 380 1.76 13.02 -10.17
N LYS A 381 0.69 13.46 -9.50
CA LYS A 381 -0.60 13.71 -10.13
C LYS A 381 -0.90 15.19 -10.01
N PRO A 382 -1.63 15.80 -10.95
CA PRO A 382 -2.17 17.12 -10.73
C PRO A 382 -2.98 17.08 -9.43
N ALA A 383 -2.55 17.85 -8.44
CA ALA A 383 -3.35 18.08 -7.26
C ALA A 383 -4.24 19.28 -7.59
N HIS A 384 -5.52 19.03 -7.86
CA HIS A 384 -6.48 20.12 -7.86
C HIS A 384 -6.56 20.65 -6.43
N THR A 385 -6.42 21.97 -6.28
CA THR A 385 -6.58 22.64 -5.00
C THR A 385 -7.82 23.50 -5.01
N LEU A 386 -8.53 23.50 -3.89
CA LEU A 386 -9.58 24.47 -3.60
C LEU A 386 -9.23 25.15 -2.28
N ASP A 387 -9.46 26.45 -2.21
CA ASP A 387 -9.43 27.19 -0.96
C ASP A 387 -10.82 27.11 -0.32
N LEU A 388 -10.93 26.37 0.79
CA LEU A 388 -12.19 26.03 1.43
C LEU A 388 -12.25 26.55 2.86
N VAL A 389 -13.45 26.78 3.35
CA VAL A 389 -13.68 27.29 4.71
C VAL A 389 -13.84 26.12 5.69
N VAL A 390 -13.25 26.25 6.88
CA VAL A 390 -13.48 25.31 7.98
C VAL A 390 -14.80 25.64 8.66
N LEU A 391 -15.74 24.69 8.63
CA LEU A 391 -17.08 24.85 9.23
C LEU A 391 -17.16 24.25 10.64
N ALA A 392 -16.41 23.17 10.86
CA ALA A 392 -16.35 22.44 12.13
C ALA A 392 -15.12 21.53 12.15
N ALA A 393 -14.80 20.95 13.30
CA ALA A 393 -13.78 19.92 13.44
C ALA A 393 -14.16 18.88 14.50
N GLU A 394 -13.77 17.62 14.30
CA GLU A 394 -14.00 16.55 15.29
C GLU A 394 -12.74 16.22 16.10
N TRP A 395 -12.97 15.78 17.33
CA TRP A 395 -11.91 15.27 18.21
C TRP A 395 -11.28 14.00 17.63
N GLY A 396 -9.95 13.95 17.66
CA GLY A 396 -9.18 12.79 17.22
C GLY A 396 -9.31 11.60 18.18
N HIS A 397 -9.00 10.42 17.65
CA HIS A 397 -9.00 9.15 18.38
C HIS A 397 -7.59 8.54 18.37
N GLY A 398 -7.32 7.62 19.30
CA GLY A 398 -6.01 6.96 19.40
C GLY A 398 -4.88 7.98 19.61
N ARG A 399 -3.89 8.01 18.71
CA ARG A 399 -2.72 8.91 18.84
C ARG A 399 -3.05 10.40 18.77
N ARG A 400 -4.23 10.77 18.27
CA ARG A 400 -4.67 12.18 18.13
C ARG A 400 -5.75 12.56 19.15
N GLN A 401 -5.94 11.74 20.18
CA GLN A 401 -6.86 12.06 21.26
C GLN A 401 -6.45 13.39 21.92
N GLY A 402 -7.43 14.28 22.11
CA GLY A 402 -7.20 15.63 22.63
C GLY A 402 -6.89 16.70 21.59
N TRP A 403 -6.81 16.37 20.29
CA TRP A 403 -6.66 17.34 19.20
C TRP A 403 -7.88 17.32 18.26
N LEU A 404 -8.29 18.49 17.79
CA LEU A 404 -9.28 18.63 16.71
C LEU A 404 -8.59 18.28 15.40
N SER A 405 -8.94 17.15 14.78
CA SER A 405 -8.12 16.55 13.71
C SER A 405 -8.87 16.09 12.47
N ASN A 406 -10.19 16.23 12.44
CA ASN A 406 -11.01 15.94 11.26
C ASN A 406 -11.85 17.17 10.89
N LEU A 407 -11.40 17.96 9.92
CA LEU A 407 -12.01 19.23 9.52
C LEU A 407 -13.20 19.01 8.60
N HIS A 408 -14.29 19.74 8.81
CA HIS A 408 -15.43 19.84 7.90
C HIS A 408 -15.19 21.01 6.95
N LEU A 409 -15.17 20.74 5.64
CA LEU A 409 -14.77 21.70 4.61
C LEU A 409 -15.99 22.22 3.85
N GLY A 410 -16.11 23.53 3.71
CA GLY A 410 -17.18 24.22 2.99
C GLY A 410 -16.66 25.04 1.81
N ALA A 411 -17.33 24.92 0.66
CA ALA A 411 -17.19 25.90 -0.43
C ALA A 411 -18.25 26.99 -0.27
N ARG A 412 -17.92 28.20 -0.71
CA ARG A 412 -18.86 29.32 -0.68
C ARG A 412 -20.02 29.07 -1.64
N ASP A 413 -21.23 29.39 -1.20
CA ASP A 413 -22.41 29.41 -2.04
C ASP A 413 -22.84 30.87 -2.27
N PRO A 414 -22.61 31.42 -3.47
CA PRO A 414 -23.01 32.78 -3.80
C PRO A 414 -24.51 33.02 -3.74
N GLU A 415 -25.34 31.98 -3.94
CA GLU A 415 -26.81 32.11 -3.99
C GLU A 415 -27.40 32.26 -2.58
N THR A 416 -26.94 31.45 -1.65
CA THR A 416 -27.42 31.49 -0.25
C THR A 416 -26.60 32.43 0.64
N GLY A 417 -25.42 32.87 0.18
CA GLY A 417 -24.44 33.58 0.99
C GLY A 417 -23.76 32.73 2.07
N GLY A 418 -24.09 31.43 2.12
CA GLY A 418 -23.56 30.47 3.09
C GLY A 418 -22.43 29.61 2.54
N PHE A 419 -22.25 28.44 3.16
CA PHE A 419 -21.23 27.47 2.76
C PHE A 419 -21.84 26.08 2.57
N VAL A 420 -21.49 25.44 1.47
CA VAL A 420 -21.89 24.08 1.13
C VAL A 420 -20.78 23.12 1.54
N MET A 421 -21.10 22.21 2.44
CA MET A 421 -20.15 21.19 2.90
C MET A 421 -19.78 20.24 1.75
N LEU A 422 -18.49 20.03 1.55
CA LEU A 422 -17.92 19.14 0.54
C LEU A 422 -17.27 17.87 1.11
N GLY A 423 -17.26 17.74 2.44
CA GLY A 423 -16.78 16.56 3.14
C GLY A 423 -15.86 16.88 4.31
N LYS A 424 -15.17 15.84 4.77
CA LYS A 424 -14.28 15.90 5.93
C LYS A 424 -12.85 15.48 5.56
N THR A 425 -11.84 16.05 6.20
CA THR A 425 -10.45 15.59 6.05
C THR A 425 -9.68 15.55 7.36
N PHE A 426 -8.90 14.49 7.52
CA PHE A 426 -7.97 14.28 8.62
C PHE A 426 -6.49 14.16 8.16
N LYS A 427 -6.22 14.46 6.88
CA LYS A 427 -4.91 14.27 6.24
C LYS A 427 -4.23 15.60 5.92
N GLY A 428 -2.89 15.59 5.88
CA GLY A 428 -2.08 16.76 5.49
C GLY A 428 -1.67 17.68 6.65
N MET A 429 -2.01 17.33 7.89
CA MET A 429 -1.66 18.13 9.08
C MET A 429 -0.50 17.48 9.84
N THR A 430 0.53 18.28 10.11
CA THR A 430 1.62 17.96 11.05
C THR A 430 1.14 18.06 12.49
N ASP A 431 1.89 17.49 13.44
CA ASP A 431 1.53 17.58 14.87
C ASP A 431 1.56 19.04 15.37
N GLU A 432 2.48 19.87 14.85
CA GLU A 432 2.50 21.32 15.10
C GLU A 432 1.25 22.03 14.58
N MET A 433 0.82 21.71 13.35
CA MET A 433 -0.41 22.24 12.76
C MET A 433 -1.64 21.81 13.56
N LEU A 434 -1.68 20.55 14.02
CA LEU A 434 -2.78 20.02 14.85
C LEU A 434 -2.87 20.75 16.21
N ALA A 435 -1.75 21.04 16.84
CA ALA A 435 -1.72 21.79 18.09
C ALA A 435 -2.22 23.23 17.88
N TRP A 436 -1.68 23.93 16.86
CA TRP A 436 -2.08 25.29 16.54
C TRP A 436 -3.56 25.39 16.16
N GLN A 437 -4.05 24.52 15.26
CA GLN A 437 -5.43 24.57 14.80
C GLN A 437 -6.42 24.25 15.92
N THR A 438 -6.06 23.33 16.84
CA THR A 438 -6.93 22.98 17.96
C THR A 438 -7.17 24.21 18.82
N LYS A 439 -6.11 24.95 19.16
CA LYS A 439 -6.23 26.23 19.88
C LYS A 439 -7.09 27.22 19.10
N ARG A 440 -6.77 27.44 17.82
CA ARG A 440 -7.47 28.46 17.02
C ARG A 440 -8.95 28.16 16.82
N LEU A 441 -9.32 26.90 16.59
CA LEU A 441 -10.71 26.47 16.40
C LEU A 441 -11.54 26.65 17.67
N LEU A 442 -10.95 26.41 18.86
CA LEU A 442 -11.62 26.65 20.14
C LEU A 442 -11.85 28.15 20.41
N GLU A 443 -10.97 29.03 19.93
CA GLU A 443 -11.17 30.50 20.04
C GLU A 443 -12.34 31.00 19.17
N VAL A 444 -12.67 30.28 18.10
CA VAL A 444 -13.70 30.66 17.13
C VAL A 444 -14.96 29.80 17.22
N GLU A 445 -15.06 29.02 18.29
CA GLU A 445 -16.19 28.13 18.53
C GLU A 445 -17.51 28.89 18.66
N ILE A 446 -18.56 28.30 18.09
CA ILE A 446 -19.94 28.76 18.22
C ILE A 446 -20.85 27.71 18.87
N GLY A 447 -20.36 26.48 19.02
CA GLY A 447 -21.06 25.40 19.71
C GLY A 447 -20.32 24.08 19.54
N ARG A 448 -20.65 23.09 20.37
CA ARG A 448 -20.10 21.73 20.25
C ARG A 448 -21.11 20.67 20.64
N ASP A 449 -20.94 19.49 20.06
CA ASP A 449 -21.55 18.24 20.51
C ASP A 449 -20.48 17.33 21.15
N ALA A 450 -20.83 16.06 21.42
CA ALA A 450 -19.91 15.10 22.05
C ALA A 450 -18.62 14.83 21.25
N HIS A 451 -18.65 15.02 19.93
CA HIS A 451 -17.57 14.67 19.01
C HIS A 451 -17.09 15.83 18.14
N THR A 452 -17.93 16.85 17.91
CA THR A 452 -17.73 17.91 16.93
C THR A 452 -17.74 19.29 17.59
N VAL A 453 -16.78 20.14 17.21
CA VAL A 453 -16.75 21.57 17.53
C VAL A 453 -17.12 22.36 16.28
N HIS A 454 -18.22 23.10 16.32
CA HIS A 454 -18.66 24.00 15.27
C HIS A 454 -18.02 25.37 15.45
N VAL A 455 -17.55 25.97 14.36
CA VAL A 455 -16.76 27.21 14.40
C VAL A 455 -17.36 28.28 13.50
N ARG A 456 -17.04 29.55 13.79
CA ARG A 456 -17.30 30.63 12.84
C ARG A 456 -16.56 30.34 11.53
N PRO A 457 -17.20 30.51 10.37
CA PRO A 457 -16.61 30.21 9.07
C PRO A 457 -15.63 31.32 8.63
N GLU A 458 -14.54 31.49 9.37
CA GLU A 458 -13.53 32.53 9.14
C GLU A 458 -12.18 31.97 8.66
N LEU A 459 -11.89 30.70 8.93
CA LEU A 459 -10.62 30.08 8.58
C LEU A 459 -10.67 29.44 7.19
N VAL A 460 -9.73 29.82 6.31
CA VAL A 460 -9.57 29.25 4.97
C VAL A 460 -8.39 28.29 4.94
N VAL A 461 -8.57 27.14 4.32
CA VAL A 461 -7.54 26.11 4.11
C VAL A 461 -7.42 25.79 2.62
N GLU A 462 -6.19 25.72 2.14
CA GLU A 462 -5.90 25.19 0.81
C GLU A 462 -5.94 23.67 0.88
N VAL A 463 -6.87 23.07 0.14
CA VAL A 463 -7.15 21.63 0.17
C VAL A 463 -6.82 21.04 -1.19
N ALA A 464 -5.82 20.16 -1.21
CA ALA A 464 -5.58 19.30 -2.37
C ALA A 464 -6.53 18.10 -2.35
N PHE A 465 -7.06 17.72 -3.50
CA PHE A 465 -7.93 16.55 -3.66
C PHE A 465 -7.65 15.87 -5.00
N ASN A 466 -8.06 14.61 -5.12
CA ASN A 466 -7.83 13.84 -6.33
C ASN A 466 -8.97 14.03 -7.34
N ASP A 467 -10.21 14.09 -6.86
CA ASP A 467 -11.40 14.16 -7.72
C ASP A 467 -12.62 14.66 -6.93
N VAL A 468 -13.67 15.05 -7.66
CA VAL A 468 -15.00 15.38 -7.12
C VAL A 468 -15.96 14.27 -7.54
N GLN A 469 -16.85 13.84 -6.63
CA GLN A 469 -17.89 12.88 -6.95
C GLN A 469 -19.28 13.40 -6.55
N ALA A 470 -20.31 12.91 -7.22
CA ALA A 470 -21.68 13.07 -6.76
C ALA A 470 -21.89 12.34 -5.43
N SER A 471 -22.62 12.95 -4.49
CA SER A 471 -22.86 12.39 -3.15
C SER A 471 -24.22 12.81 -2.62
N SER A 472 -25.06 11.84 -2.26
CA SER A 472 -26.33 12.09 -1.56
C SER A 472 -26.16 12.42 -0.08
N HIS A 473 -24.96 12.24 0.49
CA HIS A 473 -24.69 12.50 1.91
C HIS A 473 -24.55 13.99 2.24
N TYR A 474 -24.25 14.85 1.26
CA TYR A 474 -24.05 16.28 1.47
C TYR A 474 -25.11 17.05 0.70
N ALA A 475 -25.65 18.12 1.32
CA ALA A 475 -26.71 18.93 0.72
C ALA A 475 -26.33 19.51 -0.66
N GLY A 476 -25.03 19.76 -0.88
CA GLY A 476 -24.50 20.22 -2.17
C GLY A 476 -24.51 19.19 -3.29
N GLY A 477 -24.80 17.92 -2.99
CA GLY A 477 -24.73 16.82 -3.96
C GLY A 477 -23.32 16.41 -4.35
N LEU A 478 -22.29 16.92 -3.67
CA LEU A 478 -20.87 16.82 -4.07
C LEU A 478 -20.00 16.39 -2.89
N ALA A 479 -18.94 15.63 -3.16
CA ALA A 479 -17.92 15.27 -2.17
C ALA A 479 -16.52 15.28 -2.78
N LEU A 480 -15.54 15.75 -2.00
CA LEU A 480 -14.12 15.65 -2.37
C LEU A 480 -13.58 14.25 -2.07
N ARG A 481 -12.83 13.68 -3.01
CA ARG A 481 -12.12 12.42 -2.81
C ARG A 481 -10.66 12.66 -2.45
N PHE A 482 -10.22 11.98 -1.39
CA PHE A 482 -8.84 12.01 -0.90
C PHE A 482 -8.33 13.42 -0.57
N ALA A 483 -9.22 14.28 -0.06
CA ALA A 483 -8.88 15.62 0.40
C ALA A 483 -7.76 15.60 1.44
N ARG A 484 -6.78 16.50 1.31
CA ARG A 484 -5.68 16.72 2.25
C ARG A 484 -5.44 18.23 2.40
N VAL A 485 -5.27 18.68 3.63
CA VAL A 485 -4.89 20.07 3.91
C VAL A 485 -3.45 20.27 3.44
N LYS A 486 -3.19 21.28 2.61
CA LYS A 486 -1.81 21.71 2.30
C LYS A 486 -1.33 22.72 3.32
N ARG A 487 -2.14 23.75 3.56
CA ARG A 487 -1.84 24.84 4.51
C ARG A 487 -3.09 25.63 4.84
N TYR A 488 -3.04 26.39 5.94
CA TYR A 488 -3.98 27.47 6.20
C TYR A 488 -3.63 28.70 5.33
N ARG A 489 -4.65 29.36 4.78
CA ARG A 489 -4.53 30.54 3.93
C ARG A 489 -4.77 31.80 4.75
N THR A 490 -3.76 32.23 5.48
CA THR A 490 -3.80 33.47 6.28
C THR A 490 -3.94 34.73 5.43
N ASP A 491 -3.68 34.61 4.13
CA ASP A 491 -3.82 35.65 3.11
C ASP A 491 -5.24 35.75 2.51
N LYS A 492 -6.16 34.82 2.87
CA LYS A 492 -7.52 34.79 2.33
C LYS A 492 -8.58 34.85 3.42
N THR A 493 -9.64 35.60 3.13
CA THR A 493 -10.88 35.62 3.91
C THR A 493 -11.87 34.56 3.40
N ALA A 494 -12.86 34.21 4.20
CA ALA A 494 -13.92 33.27 3.82
C ALA A 494 -14.71 33.71 2.57
N ALA A 495 -14.81 35.02 2.31
CA ALA A 495 -15.44 35.55 1.09
C ALA A 495 -14.63 35.26 -0.19
N GLN A 496 -13.33 35.02 -0.06
CA GLN A 496 -12.39 34.70 -1.14
C GLN A 496 -12.18 33.18 -1.33
N ALA A 497 -12.92 32.37 -0.58
CA ALA A 497 -12.92 30.92 -0.75
C ALA A 497 -13.59 30.51 -2.07
N ASP A 498 -13.18 29.37 -2.60
CA ASP A 498 -13.73 28.81 -3.82
C ASP A 498 -15.22 28.48 -3.67
N THR A 499 -15.93 28.60 -4.79
CA THR A 499 -17.38 28.46 -4.82
C THR A 499 -17.83 27.04 -5.14
N VAL A 500 -19.06 26.69 -4.75
CA VAL A 500 -19.69 25.42 -5.14
C VAL A 500 -19.79 25.27 -6.67
N ALA A 501 -19.91 26.38 -7.41
CA ALA A 501 -19.89 26.39 -8.87
C ALA A 501 -18.52 25.98 -9.44
N THR A 502 -17.42 26.43 -8.81
CA THR A 502 -16.05 25.98 -9.15
C THR A 502 -15.94 24.46 -9.00
N VAL A 503 -16.50 23.91 -7.92
CA VAL A 503 -16.47 22.46 -7.63
C VAL A 503 -17.28 21.66 -8.64
N ARG A 504 -18.47 22.15 -9.04
CA ARG A 504 -19.29 21.51 -10.09
C ARG A 504 -18.56 21.47 -11.43
N ARG A 505 -17.87 22.55 -11.80
CA ARG A 505 -17.10 22.61 -13.05
C ARG A 505 -16.01 21.54 -13.10
N ILE A 506 -15.37 21.27 -11.96
CA ILE A 506 -14.37 20.19 -11.85
C ILE A 506 -15.03 18.82 -12.08
N LEU A 507 -16.18 18.55 -11.46
CA LEU A 507 -16.93 17.30 -11.67
C LEU A 507 -17.30 17.08 -13.15
N HIS A 508 -17.78 18.11 -13.84
CA HIS A 508 -18.17 18.02 -15.24
C HIS A 508 -16.97 17.73 -16.16
N ARG A 509 -15.82 18.36 -15.91
CA ARG A 509 -14.58 18.07 -16.64
C ARG A 509 -14.08 16.64 -16.44
N SER A 510 -14.28 16.06 -15.26
CA SER A 510 -13.94 14.65 -15.00
C SER A 510 -14.87 13.66 -15.74
N HIS A 511 -16.08 14.06 -16.13
CA HIS A 511 -17.08 13.19 -16.78
C HIS A 511 -17.14 13.34 -18.30
N ASP A 512 -16.78 14.51 -18.85
CA ASP A 512 -16.79 14.76 -20.28
C ASP A 512 -15.61 15.66 -20.72
N PRO A 513 -14.45 15.08 -21.06
CA PRO A 513 -13.27 15.84 -21.49
C PRO A 513 -13.45 16.53 -22.86
N ALA A 514 -14.51 16.23 -23.62
CA ALA A 514 -14.79 16.84 -24.92
C ALA A 514 -15.61 18.14 -24.85
N ALA A 515 -16.17 18.49 -23.69
CA ALA A 515 -16.97 19.69 -23.50
C ALA A 515 -16.13 20.97 -23.24
N ALA A 516 -14.88 21.00 -23.71
CA ALA A 516 -13.88 22.01 -23.36
C ALA A 516 -13.56 23.02 -24.48
N ASP A 517 -14.45 23.18 -25.47
CA ASP A 517 -14.42 24.29 -26.44
C ASP A 517 -15.50 25.34 -26.12
#